data_AF-A0A958PYY6-F1
#
_entry.id   AF-A0A958PYY6-F1
#
_cell.length_a   1.000
_cell.length_b   1.000
_cell.length_c   1.000
_cell.angle_alpha   90.00
_cell.angle_beta   90.00
_cell.angle_gamma   90.00
#
_symmetry.space_group_name_H-M   'P 1'
#
loop_
_entity.id
_entity.type
_entity.pdbx_description
1 polymer ?
#
loop_
_entity_poly.entity_id
_entity_poly.type
_entity_poly.pdbx_seq_one_letter_code
_entity_poly.pdbx_strand_id
1 'polypeptide(L)'
;MSGARPPDGGTELGGIPKVPTVGWIREDALEAFYEGTERTPEPGPPAQPIFRCPFCISVFSVQRELHDHVYKTHRVERPVMFLGGTEPTGRAVVRVPVGRSAIVVANATAVRIGIDGRDPQRCLPDAVPKKLADTKQGEMKLVLLNESQVNAEPVSTHYTISFRIADAIDLKRVEEAFAEILVSSSITRDAISRFLVDQRTQGASKEYAVGLGNYCLGVLIKERPASEHLTTPLARYRELYGSALQILADFDRPLARLIAGIIRFAMNDFQEAGSSTGYWELDLARMLLNDPGRTTMPSSDTTAKRRPICPIDHGTARILALAARLSTQS
;
A
#
# COMPACT_ATOMS: atom_id res chain seq x y z
N MET A 1 37.66 58.26 11.12
CA MET A 1 38.15 58.87 9.87
C MET A 1 37.02 59.68 9.27
N SER A 2 37.28 60.97 9.01
CA SER A 2 36.50 61.94 8.20
C SER A 2 35.01 62.13 8.54
N GLY A 3 34.43 63.32 8.58
CA GLY A 3 34.83 64.69 8.24
C GLY A 3 33.61 65.59 8.49
N ALA A 4 33.80 66.75 9.11
CA ALA A 4 33.53 68.07 8.52
C ALA A 4 32.10 68.36 8.01
N ARG A 5 31.31 69.07 8.85
CA ARG A 5 30.75 70.44 8.68
C ARG A 5 29.84 70.79 7.44
N PRO A 6 29.08 71.91 7.49
CA PRO A 6 27.61 72.03 7.42
C PRO A 6 27.20 72.74 6.08
N PRO A 7 26.19 73.64 5.95
CA PRO A 7 24.97 73.94 6.71
C PRO A 7 23.68 73.96 5.86
N ASP A 8 22.54 73.95 6.56
CA ASP A 8 21.23 74.33 6.03
C ASP A 8 21.24 75.82 5.62
N GLY A 9 21.09 76.04 4.31
CA GLY A 9 20.80 77.35 3.72
C GLY A 9 19.29 77.52 3.59
N GLY A 10 18.75 78.54 4.25
CA GLY A 10 17.36 78.95 4.11
C GLY A 10 17.10 79.73 2.82
N THR A 11 15.82 79.86 2.47
CA THR A 11 15.27 81.15 2.03
C THR A 11 13.75 81.16 2.27
N GLU A 12 13.31 82.14 3.04
CA GLU A 12 11.91 82.55 3.23
C GLU A 12 11.27 82.96 1.91
N LEU A 13 9.97 82.71 1.72
CA LEU A 13 9.05 83.66 1.08
C LEU A 13 7.60 83.35 1.47
N GLY A 14 6.90 84.35 2.02
CA GLY A 14 5.45 84.48 1.87
C GLY A 14 4.61 84.09 3.08
N GLY A 15 4.54 84.97 4.07
CA GLY A 15 3.50 84.94 5.09
C GLY A 15 2.12 85.09 4.48
N ILE A 16 1.30 84.04 4.59
CA ILE A 16 -0.15 84.15 4.51
C ILE A 16 -0.65 84.23 5.96
N PRO A 17 -1.34 85.31 6.37
CA PRO A 17 -1.92 85.37 7.70
C PRO A 17 -2.93 84.22 7.85
N LYS A 18 -2.69 83.34 8.82
CA LYS A 18 -3.68 82.35 9.29
C LYS A 18 -4.84 83.12 9.91
N VAL A 19 -5.85 83.40 9.11
CA VAL A 19 -7.14 83.89 9.60
C VAL A 19 -7.79 82.72 10.34
N PRO A 20 -8.14 82.85 11.63
CA PRO A 20 -8.88 81.79 12.31
C PRO A 20 -10.27 81.74 11.68
N THR A 21 -10.54 80.69 10.89
CA THR A 21 -11.88 80.35 10.42
C THR A 21 -12.70 79.82 11.60
N VAL A 22 -13.10 80.75 12.47
CA VAL A 22 -14.25 80.57 13.36
C VAL A 22 -15.43 81.25 12.68
N GLY A 23 -15.80 80.73 11.53
CA GLY A 23 -17.06 81.07 10.88
C GLY A 23 -18.14 80.24 11.56
N TRP A 24 -18.96 80.89 12.38
CA TRP A 24 -20.25 80.33 12.78
C TRP A 24 -21.05 80.12 11.50
N ILE A 25 -21.15 78.87 11.03
CA ILE A 25 -22.11 78.51 9.99
C ILE A 25 -23.47 78.70 10.65
N ARG A 26 -24.13 79.81 10.31
CA ARG A 26 -25.53 79.98 10.63
C ARG A 26 -26.23 79.08 9.63
N GLU A 27 -26.60 77.88 10.07
CA GLU A 27 -27.54 77.03 9.33
C GLU A 27 -28.73 77.93 8.98
N ASP A 28 -28.88 78.25 7.69
CA ASP A 28 -30.01 79.04 7.26
C ASP A 28 -31.26 78.19 7.55
N ALA A 29 -32.31 78.80 8.09
CA ALA A 29 -33.54 78.08 8.43
C ALA A 29 -34.12 77.28 7.25
N LEU A 30 -33.69 77.61 6.03
CA LEU A 30 -33.99 76.90 4.80
C LEU A 30 -33.27 75.54 4.70
N GLU A 31 -32.00 75.46 5.11
CA GLU A 31 -31.18 74.25 5.08
C GLU A 31 -31.68 73.25 6.14
N ALA A 32 -31.95 73.72 7.36
CA ALA A 32 -32.62 72.93 8.41
C ALA A 32 -34.03 72.49 8.01
N PHE A 33 -34.75 73.28 7.21
CA PHE A 33 -36.05 72.90 6.65
C PHE A 33 -35.91 71.81 5.58
N TYR A 34 -34.90 71.88 4.70
CA TYR A 34 -34.65 70.84 3.70
C TYR A 34 -34.13 69.55 4.35
N GLU A 35 -33.20 69.61 5.30
CA GLU A 35 -32.77 68.43 6.07
C GLU A 35 -33.91 67.84 6.90
N GLY A 36 -34.80 68.66 7.46
CA GLY A 36 -36.00 68.22 8.16
C GLY A 36 -37.11 67.66 7.26
N THR A 37 -37.04 67.90 5.95
CA THR A 37 -38.02 67.42 4.96
C THR A 37 -37.46 66.33 4.02
N GLU A 38 -36.15 66.07 4.07
CA GLU A 38 -35.54 64.87 3.50
C GLU A 38 -36.06 63.64 4.23
N ARG A 39 -37.21 63.15 3.76
CA ARG A 39 -37.65 61.80 4.08
C ARG A 39 -36.62 60.86 3.50
N THR A 40 -35.75 60.35 4.36
CA THR A 40 -34.97 59.15 4.02
C THR A 40 -36.01 58.14 3.52
N PRO A 41 -35.97 57.73 2.24
CA PRO A 41 -36.96 56.78 1.74
C PRO A 41 -36.91 55.57 2.65
N GLU A 42 -38.08 55.08 3.07
CA GLU A 42 -38.14 53.90 3.93
C GLU A 42 -37.24 52.82 3.32
N PRO A 43 -36.31 52.22 4.10
CA PRO A 43 -35.45 51.18 3.57
C PRO A 43 -36.34 50.15 2.90
N GLY A 44 -36.15 49.98 1.59
CA GLY A 44 -36.95 49.05 0.81
C GLY A 44 -36.91 47.66 1.44
N PRO A 45 -37.90 46.80 1.14
CA PRO A 45 -37.93 45.46 1.69
C PRO A 45 -36.56 44.78 1.48
N PRO A 46 -36.03 44.07 2.49
CA PRO A 46 -34.71 43.48 2.40
C PRO A 46 -34.61 42.62 1.15
N ALA A 47 -33.55 42.84 0.36
CA ALA A 47 -33.30 42.04 -0.83
C ALA A 47 -33.35 40.56 -0.45
N GLN A 48 -34.12 39.77 -1.20
CA GLN A 48 -34.20 38.34 -0.93
C GLN A 48 -32.81 37.71 -1.06
N PRO A 49 -32.44 36.77 -0.17
CA PRO A 49 -31.14 36.15 -0.22
C PRO A 49 -30.98 35.37 -1.53
N ILE A 50 -29.87 35.63 -2.23
CA ILE A 50 -29.51 34.93 -3.46
C ILE A 50 -28.37 33.96 -3.13
N PHE A 51 -28.55 32.69 -3.45
CA PHE A 51 -27.58 31.63 -3.21
C PHE A 51 -26.95 31.18 -4.52
N ARG A 52 -25.63 31.35 -4.66
CA ARG A 52 -24.89 30.93 -5.85
C ARG A 52 -24.22 29.58 -5.62
N CYS A 53 -24.28 28.68 -6.61
CA CYS A 53 -23.51 27.45 -6.55
C CYS A 53 -22.01 27.78 -6.65
N PRO A 54 -21.15 27.20 -5.80
CA PRO A 54 -19.69 27.41 -5.91
C PRO A 54 -19.08 26.65 -7.10
N PHE A 55 -19.77 25.64 -7.63
CA PHE A 55 -19.23 24.73 -8.65
C PHE A 55 -19.69 25.05 -10.08
N CYS A 56 -20.75 25.84 -10.25
CA CYS A 56 -21.32 26.18 -11.55
C CYS A 56 -22.01 27.55 -11.55
N ILE A 57 -22.57 27.95 -12.69
CA ILE A 57 -23.22 29.26 -12.87
C ILE A 57 -24.65 29.36 -12.29
N SER A 58 -25.18 28.28 -11.70
CA SER A 58 -26.56 28.24 -11.19
C SER A 58 -26.77 29.11 -9.95
N VAL A 59 -27.94 29.71 -9.87
CA VAL A 59 -28.35 30.63 -8.81
C VAL A 59 -29.74 30.24 -8.30
N PHE A 60 -29.94 30.30 -6.99
CA PHE A 60 -31.14 29.84 -6.29
C PHE A 60 -31.65 30.92 -5.34
N SER A 61 -32.97 30.99 -5.15
CA SER A 61 -33.62 31.87 -4.17
C SER A 61 -33.79 31.20 -2.80
N VAL A 62 -33.67 29.87 -2.74
CA VAL A 62 -33.84 29.08 -1.51
C VAL A 62 -32.62 28.20 -1.24
N GLN A 63 -32.10 28.24 -0.01
CA GLN A 63 -30.90 27.48 0.37
C GLN A 63 -31.06 25.95 0.19
N ARG A 64 -32.26 25.40 0.43
CA ARG A 64 -32.55 23.97 0.24
C ARG A 64 -32.37 23.54 -1.22
N GLU A 65 -32.77 24.38 -2.18
CA GLU A 65 -32.63 24.08 -3.62
C GLU A 65 -31.16 24.08 -4.03
N LEU A 66 -30.35 25.01 -3.50
CA LEU A 66 -28.90 24.98 -3.67
C LEU A 66 -28.31 23.67 -3.11
N HIS A 67 -28.71 23.25 -1.91
CA HIS A 67 -28.20 22.02 -1.29
C HIS A 67 -28.56 20.77 -2.12
N ASP A 68 -29.83 20.67 -2.56
CA ASP A 68 -30.29 19.56 -3.40
C ASP A 68 -29.58 19.54 -4.76
N HIS A 69 -29.35 20.70 -5.37
CA HIS A 69 -28.59 20.83 -6.59
C HIS A 69 -27.15 20.36 -6.43
N VAL A 70 -26.45 20.81 -5.37
CA VAL A 70 -25.06 20.40 -5.07
C VAL A 70 -24.98 18.90 -4.86
N TYR A 71 -25.88 18.33 -4.06
CA TYR A 71 -25.89 16.89 -3.76
C TYR A 71 -26.13 16.03 -5.02
N LYS A 72 -27.07 16.44 -5.89
CA LYS A 72 -27.45 15.66 -7.09
C LYS A 72 -26.50 15.84 -8.26
N THR A 73 -25.97 17.05 -8.45
CA THR A 73 -25.26 17.44 -9.68
C THR A 73 -23.74 17.43 -9.49
N HIS A 74 -23.26 17.73 -8.28
CA HIS A 74 -21.84 17.92 -7.99
C HIS A 74 -21.24 16.79 -7.16
N ARG A 75 -21.77 15.57 -7.28
CA ARG A 75 -21.22 14.38 -6.60
C ARG A 75 -19.88 13.98 -7.24
N VAL A 76 -18.79 14.21 -6.52
CA VAL A 76 -17.46 13.73 -6.91
C VAL A 76 -17.18 12.40 -6.23
N GLU A 77 -17.05 11.35 -7.03
CA GLU A 77 -16.68 10.04 -6.51
C GLU A 77 -15.18 9.95 -6.27
N ARG A 78 -14.80 9.26 -5.20
CA ARG A 78 -13.39 9.00 -4.88
C ARG A 78 -12.79 8.13 -6.00
N PRO A 79 -11.67 8.54 -6.61
CA PRO A 79 -10.96 7.69 -7.54
C PRO A 79 -10.32 6.51 -6.80
N VAL A 80 -10.48 5.29 -7.33
CA VAL A 80 -9.98 4.06 -6.71
C VAL A 80 -9.31 3.16 -7.73
N MET A 81 -8.38 2.32 -7.25
CA MET A 81 -7.75 1.30 -8.07
C MET A 81 -7.80 -0.05 -7.37
N PHE A 82 -8.08 -1.10 -8.13
CA PHE A 82 -8.08 -2.48 -7.70
C PHE A 82 -6.93 -3.25 -8.33
N LEU A 83 -6.27 -4.08 -7.53
CA LEU A 83 -5.29 -5.08 -7.96
C LEU A 83 -5.83 -6.45 -7.60
N GLY A 84 -6.10 -7.30 -8.60
CA GLY A 84 -6.65 -8.64 -8.38
C GLY A 84 -8.02 -8.63 -7.69
N GLY A 85 -8.82 -7.58 -7.91
CA GLY A 85 -10.14 -7.43 -7.28
C GLY A 85 -10.13 -6.82 -5.86
N THR A 86 -8.97 -6.45 -5.33
CA THR A 86 -8.86 -5.83 -4.00
C THR A 86 -8.28 -4.42 -4.09
N GLU A 87 -8.81 -3.48 -3.29
CA GLU A 87 -8.25 -2.13 -3.20
C GLU A 87 -7.01 -2.17 -2.27
N PRO A 88 -5.83 -1.70 -2.72
CA PRO A 88 -4.66 -1.59 -1.86
C PRO A 88 -4.87 -0.59 -0.71
N THR A 89 -4.36 -0.89 0.48
CA THR A 89 -4.40 0.00 1.67
C THR A 89 -3.39 1.16 1.59
N GLY A 90 -3.13 1.68 0.39
CA GLY A 90 -2.18 2.77 0.11
C GLY A 90 -0.74 2.29 -0.16
N ARG A 91 -0.30 1.17 0.43
CA ARG A 91 0.98 0.51 0.09
C ARG A 91 0.74 -0.94 -0.29
N ALA A 92 1.29 -1.36 -1.43
CA ALA A 92 1.23 -2.75 -1.88
C ALA A 92 2.60 -3.23 -2.38
N VAL A 93 2.86 -4.53 -2.25
CA VAL A 93 4.03 -5.20 -2.85
C VAL A 93 3.52 -6.23 -3.84
N VAL A 94 4.01 -6.16 -5.07
CA VAL A 94 3.65 -7.05 -6.17
C VAL A 94 4.86 -7.94 -6.47
N ARG A 95 4.72 -9.24 -6.20
CA ARG A 95 5.78 -10.25 -6.38
C ARG A 95 5.57 -11.14 -7.61
N VAL A 96 4.35 -11.13 -8.15
CA VAL A 96 3.92 -11.93 -9.31
C VAL A 96 3.51 -10.98 -10.42
N PRO A 97 3.76 -11.32 -11.71
CA PRO A 97 3.19 -10.57 -12.82
C PRO A 97 1.67 -10.45 -12.69
N VAL A 98 1.17 -9.22 -12.65
CA VAL A 98 -0.27 -8.93 -12.63
C VAL A 98 -0.71 -8.65 -14.07
N GLY A 99 -1.69 -9.42 -14.54
CA GLY A 99 -2.28 -9.21 -15.86
C GLY A 99 -3.03 -7.88 -15.94
N ARG A 100 -3.10 -7.29 -17.15
CA ARG A 100 -3.78 -6.01 -17.38
C ARG A 100 -5.26 -6.03 -16.96
N SER A 101 -5.93 -7.15 -17.14
CA SER A 101 -7.34 -7.34 -16.75
C SER A 101 -7.56 -7.37 -15.23
N ALA A 102 -6.52 -7.65 -14.44
CA ALA A 102 -6.59 -7.66 -12.99
C ALA A 102 -6.38 -6.28 -12.37
N ILE A 103 -6.08 -5.26 -13.19
CA ILE A 103 -5.87 -3.88 -12.77
C ILE A 103 -7.05 -3.06 -13.26
N VAL A 104 -7.83 -2.51 -12.33
CA VAL A 104 -8.99 -1.69 -12.64
C VAL A 104 -8.82 -0.34 -11.97
N VAL A 105 -9.00 0.73 -12.74
CA VAL A 105 -9.06 2.10 -12.21
C VAL A 105 -10.47 2.61 -12.44
N ALA A 106 -11.11 3.10 -11.38
CA ALA A 106 -12.46 3.64 -11.42
C ALA A 106 -12.48 5.07 -10.89
N ASN A 107 -13.45 5.86 -11.37
CA ASN A 107 -13.73 7.21 -10.88
C ASN A 107 -12.55 8.20 -10.97
N ALA A 108 -11.59 7.94 -11.85
CA ALA A 108 -10.45 8.82 -12.11
C ALA A 108 -10.59 9.47 -13.49
N THR A 109 -10.33 10.78 -13.57
CA THR A 109 -10.25 11.52 -14.83
C THR A 109 -8.79 11.67 -15.29
N ALA A 110 -7.84 11.65 -14.36
CA ALA A 110 -6.42 11.72 -14.65
C ALA A 110 -5.61 10.93 -13.61
N VAL A 111 -4.42 10.50 -14.00
CA VAL A 111 -3.50 9.79 -13.12
C VAL A 111 -2.11 10.37 -13.26
N ARG A 112 -1.42 10.58 -12.12
CA ARG A 112 0.01 10.93 -12.10
C ARG A 112 0.80 9.73 -11.60
N ILE A 113 1.83 9.36 -12.35
CA ILE A 113 2.67 8.20 -12.05
C ILE A 113 4.13 8.64 -11.96
N GLY A 114 4.74 8.46 -10.79
CA GLY A 114 6.19 8.52 -10.61
C GLY A 114 6.77 7.11 -10.45
N ILE A 115 7.91 6.84 -11.08
CA ILE A 115 8.61 5.54 -10.99
C ILE A 115 10.02 5.80 -10.47
N ASP A 116 10.44 5.07 -9.44
CA ASP A 116 11.77 5.12 -8.83
C ASP A 116 12.24 6.56 -8.50
N GLY A 117 11.32 7.36 -7.97
CA GLY A 117 11.61 8.75 -7.57
C GLY A 117 11.65 9.77 -8.71
N ARG A 118 11.38 9.37 -9.96
CA ARG A 118 11.23 10.31 -11.08
C ARG A 118 9.99 11.18 -10.94
N ASP A 119 10.03 12.34 -11.59
CA ASP A 119 8.91 13.29 -11.60
C ASP A 119 7.61 12.64 -12.10
N PRO A 120 6.47 12.88 -11.42
CA PRO A 120 5.20 12.25 -11.78
C PRO A 120 4.75 12.68 -13.18
N GLN A 121 4.57 11.70 -14.06
CA GLN A 121 4.01 11.92 -15.40
C GLN A 121 2.49 11.79 -15.37
N ARG A 122 1.79 12.77 -15.95
CA ARG A 122 0.33 12.71 -16.14
C ARG A 122 -0.01 11.75 -17.28
N CYS A 123 -0.99 10.87 -17.07
CA CYS A 123 -1.51 9.95 -18.06
C CYS A 123 -3.01 9.70 -17.86
N LEU A 124 -3.64 9.09 -18.86
CA LEU A 124 -5.04 8.68 -18.79
C LEU A 124 -5.21 7.41 -17.92
N PRO A 125 -6.35 7.23 -17.23
CA PRO A 125 -6.64 6.03 -16.44
C PRO A 125 -6.44 4.72 -17.21
N ASP A 126 -6.81 4.67 -18.49
CA ASP A 126 -6.69 3.48 -19.33
C ASP A 126 -5.24 3.08 -19.64
N ALA A 127 -4.29 4.01 -19.48
CA ALA A 127 -2.87 3.71 -19.65
C ALA A 127 -2.24 3.06 -18.41
N VAL A 128 -2.90 3.13 -17.25
CA VAL A 128 -2.42 2.63 -15.97
C VAL A 128 -2.23 1.11 -16.00
N PRO A 129 -3.22 0.28 -16.41
CA PRO A 129 -3.05 -1.18 -16.44
C PRO A 129 -1.84 -1.63 -17.26
N LYS A 130 -1.58 -0.98 -18.40
CA LYS A 130 -0.42 -1.26 -19.24
C LYS A 130 0.89 -0.95 -18.51
N LYS A 131 1.01 0.27 -17.94
CA LYS A 131 2.23 0.69 -17.23
C LYS A 131 2.54 -0.18 -16.01
N LEU A 132 1.52 -0.57 -15.24
CA LEU A 132 1.69 -1.47 -14.09
C LEU A 132 2.09 -2.88 -14.52
N ALA A 133 1.40 -3.46 -15.52
CA ALA A 133 1.70 -4.81 -16.00
C ALA A 133 3.10 -4.93 -16.62
N ASP A 134 3.58 -3.88 -17.29
CA ASP A 134 4.89 -3.87 -17.92
C ASP A 134 6.04 -3.64 -16.89
N THR A 135 5.71 -3.25 -15.65
CA THR A 135 6.70 -2.99 -14.58
C THR A 135 7.04 -4.27 -13.82
N LYS A 136 8.27 -4.75 -13.94
CA LYS A 136 8.77 -5.91 -13.19
C LYS A 136 9.42 -5.55 -11.85
N GLN A 137 10.18 -4.46 -11.84
CA GLN A 137 10.93 -4.00 -10.68
C GLN A 137 10.82 -2.48 -10.56
N GLY A 138 10.71 -1.99 -9.32
CA GLY A 138 10.71 -0.56 -9.01
C GLY A 138 9.69 -0.17 -7.96
N GLU A 139 9.73 1.08 -7.52
CA GLU A 139 8.70 1.70 -6.69
C GLU A 139 7.87 2.66 -7.54
N MET A 140 6.56 2.42 -7.61
CA MET A 140 5.62 3.25 -8.36
C MET A 140 4.72 4.03 -7.41
N LYS A 141 4.75 5.36 -7.51
CA LYS A 141 3.85 6.27 -6.79
C LYS A 141 2.76 6.71 -7.75
N LEU A 142 1.51 6.39 -7.41
CA LEU A 142 0.34 6.74 -8.19
C LEU A 142 -0.51 7.75 -7.42
N VAL A 143 -0.94 8.78 -8.12
CA VAL A 143 -1.98 9.71 -7.65
C VAL A 143 -3.11 9.68 -8.65
N LEU A 144 -4.23 9.07 -8.25
CA LEU A 144 -5.45 9.13 -9.03
C LEU A 144 -6.17 10.43 -8.71
N LEU A 145 -6.71 11.09 -9.73
CA LEU A 145 -7.39 12.38 -9.63
C LEU A 145 -8.77 12.28 -10.25
N ASN A 146 -9.78 12.82 -9.56
CA ASN A 146 -11.09 13.10 -10.12
C ASN A 146 -11.31 14.62 -10.20
N GLU A 147 -11.11 15.15 -11.41
CA GLU A 147 -11.27 16.57 -11.77
C GLU A 147 -12.63 16.82 -12.46
N SER A 148 -13.70 16.15 -12.02
CA SER A 148 -15.04 16.26 -12.65
C SER A 148 -15.74 17.60 -12.44
N GLN A 149 -15.24 18.45 -11.53
CA GLN A 149 -15.85 19.74 -11.19
C GLN A 149 -14.87 20.88 -11.43
N VAL A 150 -15.28 21.87 -12.23
CA VAL A 150 -14.40 22.93 -12.76
C VAL A 150 -13.85 23.85 -11.66
N ASN A 151 -14.61 24.06 -10.58
CA ASN A 151 -14.25 24.99 -9.49
C ASN A 151 -14.06 24.29 -8.13
N ALA A 152 -13.92 22.96 -8.12
CA ALA A 152 -13.66 22.22 -6.89
C ALA A 152 -12.20 21.75 -6.82
N GLU A 153 -11.68 21.61 -5.60
CA GLU A 153 -10.42 20.91 -5.41
C GLU A 153 -10.58 19.44 -5.87
N PRO A 154 -9.66 18.92 -6.72
CA PRO A 154 -9.76 17.55 -7.21
C PRO A 154 -9.68 16.55 -6.07
N VAL A 155 -10.60 15.58 -6.06
CA VAL A 155 -10.50 14.46 -5.12
C VAL A 155 -9.36 13.56 -5.59
N SER A 156 -8.39 13.33 -4.71
CA SER A 156 -7.19 12.55 -5.02
C SER A 156 -7.08 11.30 -4.14
N THR A 157 -6.47 10.24 -4.66
CA THR A 157 -6.11 9.05 -3.88
C THR A 157 -4.70 8.60 -4.24
N HIS A 158 -3.93 8.27 -3.21
CA HIS A 158 -2.50 8.00 -3.30
C HIS A 158 -2.23 6.51 -3.09
N TYR A 159 -1.44 5.92 -3.99
CA TYR A 159 -0.95 4.55 -3.86
C TYR A 159 0.57 4.51 -4.06
N THR A 160 1.23 3.61 -3.33
CA THR A 160 2.64 3.26 -3.50
C THR A 160 2.74 1.76 -3.71
N ILE A 161 3.16 1.36 -4.91
CA ILE A 161 3.27 -0.05 -5.29
C ILE A 161 4.74 -0.38 -5.49
N SER A 162 5.25 -1.36 -4.77
CA SER A 162 6.60 -1.88 -4.92
C SER A 162 6.56 -3.15 -5.77
N PHE A 163 7.12 -3.10 -6.97
CA PHE A 163 7.26 -4.25 -7.86
C PHE A 163 8.57 -4.96 -7.57
N ARG A 164 8.49 -6.26 -7.25
CA ARG A 164 9.60 -7.15 -6.89
C ARG A 164 9.41 -8.51 -7.57
N ILE A 165 9.15 -8.47 -8.87
CA ILE A 165 8.90 -9.68 -9.66
C ILE A 165 10.24 -10.28 -10.08
N ALA A 166 10.55 -11.46 -9.54
CA ALA A 166 11.73 -12.23 -9.91
C ALA A 166 11.44 -13.11 -11.15
N ASP A 167 12.40 -13.22 -12.06
CA ASP A 167 12.29 -14.16 -13.17
C ASP A 167 12.49 -15.61 -12.68
N ALA A 168 11.89 -16.57 -13.38
CA ALA A 168 11.91 -17.98 -12.97
C ALA A 168 13.34 -18.57 -12.87
N ILE A 169 14.28 -18.05 -13.66
CA ILE A 169 15.69 -18.46 -13.62
C ILE A 169 16.35 -18.02 -12.31
N ASP A 170 16.09 -16.78 -11.86
CA ASP A 170 16.67 -16.26 -10.63
C ASP A 170 16.09 -16.98 -9.41
N LEU A 171 14.78 -17.27 -9.42
CA LEU A 171 14.16 -18.09 -8.38
C LEU A 171 14.76 -19.50 -8.32
N LYS A 172 15.03 -20.12 -9.47
CA LYS A 172 15.70 -21.42 -9.53
C LYS A 172 17.11 -21.35 -8.92
N ARG A 173 17.88 -20.30 -9.21
CA ARG A 173 19.21 -20.09 -8.61
C ARG A 173 19.15 -19.92 -7.09
N VAL A 174 18.10 -19.30 -6.57
CA VAL A 174 17.87 -19.25 -5.12
C VAL A 174 17.58 -20.64 -4.55
N GLU A 175 16.79 -21.46 -5.23
CA GLU A 175 16.53 -22.84 -4.80
C GLU A 175 17.80 -23.70 -4.83
N GLU A 176 18.67 -23.51 -5.82
CA GLU A 176 19.99 -24.15 -5.90
C GLU A 176 20.88 -23.73 -4.73
N ALA A 177 20.96 -22.42 -4.43
CA ALA A 177 21.69 -21.90 -3.26
C ALA A 177 21.13 -22.45 -1.94
N PHE A 178 19.81 -22.56 -1.84
CA PHE A 178 19.13 -23.12 -0.68
C PHE A 178 19.52 -24.58 -0.45
N ALA A 179 19.51 -25.40 -1.52
CA ALA A 179 19.90 -26.81 -1.44
C ALA A 179 21.38 -26.99 -1.06
N GLU A 180 22.26 -26.18 -1.66
CA GLU A 180 23.70 -26.23 -1.38
C GLU A 180 24.06 -25.79 0.03
N ILE A 181 23.45 -24.71 0.54
CA ILE A 181 23.86 -24.10 1.82
C ILE A 181 23.07 -24.69 2.99
N LEU A 182 21.75 -24.82 2.87
CA LEU A 182 20.86 -25.10 4.00
C LEU A 182 20.39 -26.56 4.07
N VAL A 183 20.36 -27.28 2.94
CA VAL A 183 19.98 -28.70 2.93
C VAL A 183 21.21 -29.61 3.09
N SER A 184 22.36 -29.21 2.55
CA SER A 184 23.58 -30.01 2.58
C SER A 184 24.36 -29.90 3.90
N SER A 185 24.01 -28.95 4.78
CA SER A 185 24.66 -28.74 6.07
C SER A 185 23.64 -28.70 7.22
N SER A 186 24.08 -28.91 8.46
CA SER A 186 23.23 -28.70 9.63
C SER A 186 22.76 -27.24 9.67
N ILE A 187 21.45 -27.00 9.86
CA ILE A 187 20.94 -25.63 9.94
C ILE A 187 21.54 -24.94 11.16
N THR A 188 22.25 -23.85 10.92
CA THR A 188 22.82 -22.95 11.93
C THR A 188 22.43 -21.52 11.61
N ARG A 189 22.51 -20.61 12.59
CA ARG A 189 22.32 -19.17 12.33
C ARG A 189 23.33 -18.65 11.30
N ASP A 190 24.54 -19.18 11.32
CA ASP A 190 25.59 -18.86 10.36
C ASP A 190 25.22 -19.31 8.94
N ALA A 191 24.75 -20.54 8.76
CA ALA A 191 24.34 -21.05 7.44
C ALA A 191 23.17 -20.24 6.86
N ILE A 192 22.19 -19.85 7.68
CA ILE A 192 21.08 -18.97 7.26
C ILE A 192 21.62 -17.59 6.87
N SER A 193 22.54 -17.04 7.64
CA SER A 193 23.16 -15.75 7.33
C SER A 193 23.93 -15.80 6.01
N ARG A 194 24.75 -16.85 5.80
CA ARG A 194 25.48 -17.10 4.55
C ARG A 194 24.54 -17.24 3.35
N PHE A 195 23.43 -17.95 3.50
CA PHE A 195 22.42 -18.06 2.46
C PHE A 195 21.82 -16.69 2.10
N LEU A 196 21.46 -15.86 3.08
CA LEU A 196 20.83 -14.56 2.84
C LEU A 196 21.79 -13.52 2.23
N VAL A 197 23.11 -13.68 2.38
CA VAL A 197 24.12 -12.81 1.75
C VAL A 197 24.68 -13.36 0.43
N ASP A 198 24.26 -14.56 0.01
CA ASP A 198 24.68 -15.15 -1.28
C ASP A 198 24.26 -14.22 -2.43
N GLN A 199 25.11 -14.11 -3.46
CA GLN A 199 24.84 -13.25 -4.60
C GLN A 199 23.57 -13.66 -5.35
N ARG A 200 23.25 -14.96 -5.37
CA ARG A 200 22.07 -15.54 -6.02
C ARG A 200 20.76 -15.13 -5.33
N THR A 201 20.82 -14.74 -4.06
CA THR A 201 19.67 -14.33 -3.24
C THR A 201 19.48 -12.82 -3.16
N GLN A 202 20.18 -12.04 -4.00
CA GLN A 202 20.03 -10.59 -4.02
C GLN A 202 19.07 -10.13 -5.14
N GLY A 203 18.70 -8.84 -5.13
CA GLY A 203 17.82 -8.26 -6.15
C GLY A 203 16.36 -8.65 -5.97
N ALA A 204 15.65 -8.96 -7.07
CA ALA A 204 14.22 -9.29 -7.01
C ALA A 204 13.93 -10.66 -6.38
N SER A 205 14.87 -11.59 -6.39
CA SER A 205 14.72 -12.91 -5.74
C SER A 205 14.95 -12.85 -4.22
N LYS A 206 15.37 -11.69 -3.69
CA LYS A 206 15.68 -11.50 -2.27
C LYS A 206 14.51 -11.80 -1.35
N GLU A 207 13.31 -11.37 -1.71
CA GLU A 207 12.15 -11.63 -0.85
C GLU A 207 11.85 -13.13 -0.78
N TYR A 208 11.97 -13.85 -1.90
CA TYR A 208 11.84 -15.30 -1.92
C TYR A 208 12.88 -15.98 -0.99
N ALA A 209 14.14 -15.57 -1.08
CA ALA A 209 15.19 -16.06 -0.19
C ALA A 209 14.93 -15.73 1.28
N VAL A 210 14.42 -14.54 1.61
CA VAL A 210 14.02 -14.18 2.97
C VAL A 210 12.90 -15.08 3.47
N GLY A 211 11.91 -15.41 2.63
CA GLY A 211 10.85 -16.36 2.97
C GLY A 211 11.41 -17.75 3.33
N LEU A 212 12.33 -18.27 2.53
CA LEU A 212 13.02 -19.54 2.79
C LEU A 212 13.89 -19.48 4.06
N GLY A 213 14.61 -18.38 4.28
CA GLY A 213 15.44 -18.16 5.46
C GLY A 213 14.61 -18.06 6.75
N ASN A 214 13.47 -17.36 6.71
CA ASN A 214 12.54 -17.26 7.83
C ASN A 214 11.98 -18.64 8.22
N TYR A 215 11.68 -19.47 7.23
CA TYR A 215 11.29 -20.86 7.48
C TYR A 215 12.39 -21.63 8.23
N CYS A 216 13.62 -21.65 7.70
CA CYS A 216 14.73 -22.37 8.34
C CYS A 216 15.04 -21.84 9.74
N LEU A 217 14.93 -20.52 9.96
CA LEU A 217 15.10 -19.93 11.28
C LEU A 217 13.97 -20.35 12.24
N GLY A 218 12.73 -20.46 11.74
CA GLY A 218 11.61 -20.99 12.51
C GLY A 218 11.84 -22.44 12.93
N VAL A 219 12.33 -23.29 12.01
CA VAL A 219 12.72 -24.68 12.31
C VAL A 219 13.82 -24.69 13.37
N LEU A 220 14.86 -23.86 13.22
CA LEU A 220 15.97 -23.79 14.17
C LEU A 220 15.52 -23.39 15.58
N ILE A 221 14.62 -22.40 15.69
CA ILE A 221 14.06 -21.96 16.98
C ILE A 221 13.18 -23.04 17.60
N LYS A 222 12.45 -23.81 16.79
CA LYS A 222 11.60 -24.92 17.25
C LYS A 222 12.45 -26.10 17.74
N GLU A 223 13.54 -26.41 17.04
CA GLU A 223 14.44 -27.51 17.33
C GLU A 223 15.38 -27.27 18.52
N ARG A 224 15.82 -26.03 18.71
CA ARG A 224 16.76 -25.63 19.77
C ARG A 224 17.95 -26.60 19.91
N PRO A 225 18.74 -26.79 18.83
CA PRO A 225 19.93 -27.62 18.93
C PRO A 225 20.89 -27.06 19.99
N ALA A 226 21.47 -27.95 20.80
CA ALA A 226 22.33 -27.56 21.92
C ALA A 226 23.56 -26.73 21.48
N SER A 227 23.98 -26.85 20.22
CA SER A 227 25.12 -26.11 19.65
C SER A 227 24.87 -24.61 19.46
N GLU A 228 23.64 -24.15 19.30
CA GLU A 228 23.32 -22.78 18.85
C GLU A 228 23.04 -21.78 19.98
N HIS A 229 22.98 -22.22 21.24
CA HIS A 229 22.78 -21.36 22.43
C HIS A 229 21.72 -20.26 22.24
N LEU A 230 20.55 -20.63 21.73
CA LEU A 230 19.51 -19.68 21.33
C LEU A 230 18.89 -18.97 22.55
N THR A 231 19.01 -17.64 22.62
CA THR A 231 18.33 -16.80 23.61
C THR A 231 16.92 -16.38 23.18
N THR A 232 16.56 -16.63 21.91
CA THR A 232 15.27 -16.22 21.35
C THR A 232 14.10 -17.02 21.96
N PRO A 233 12.99 -16.36 22.34
CA PRO A 233 11.80 -17.04 22.86
C PRO A 233 11.24 -18.06 21.86
N LEU A 234 10.78 -19.22 22.36
CA LEU A 234 10.23 -20.28 21.51
C LEU A 234 9.05 -19.77 20.68
N ALA A 235 8.15 -18.97 21.27
CA ALA A 235 6.96 -18.46 20.58
C ALA A 235 7.26 -17.74 19.24
N ARG A 236 8.47 -17.19 19.08
CA ARG A 236 8.88 -16.46 17.88
C ARG A 236 8.89 -17.32 16.60
N TYR A 237 8.98 -18.66 16.71
CA TYR A 237 8.91 -19.52 15.51
C TYR A 237 7.60 -19.32 14.74
N ARG A 238 6.47 -19.07 15.44
CA ARG A 238 5.16 -18.88 14.81
C ARG A 238 5.11 -17.63 13.94
N GLU A 239 5.75 -16.56 14.40
CA GLU A 239 5.83 -15.30 13.66
C GLU A 239 6.70 -15.44 12.42
N LEU A 240 7.82 -16.17 12.52
CA LEU A 240 8.68 -16.49 11.38
C LEU A 240 7.97 -17.38 10.36
N TYR A 241 7.21 -18.36 10.82
CA TYR A 241 6.36 -19.21 9.99
C TYR A 241 5.26 -18.41 9.28
N GLY A 242 4.58 -17.50 9.99
CA GLY A 242 3.60 -16.60 9.40
C GLY A 242 4.22 -15.68 8.34
N SER A 243 5.39 -15.10 8.62
CA SER A 243 6.13 -14.28 7.67
C SER A 243 6.58 -15.07 6.43
N ALA A 244 7.10 -16.29 6.63
CA ALA A 244 7.47 -17.17 5.53
C ALA A 244 6.25 -17.55 4.68
N LEU A 245 5.11 -17.90 5.27
CA LEU A 245 3.87 -18.17 4.54
C LEU A 245 3.40 -16.97 3.72
N GLN A 246 3.39 -15.78 4.32
CA GLN A 246 2.94 -14.57 3.64
C GLN A 246 3.79 -14.27 2.39
N ILE A 247 5.10 -14.50 2.46
CA ILE A 247 6.00 -14.28 1.33
C ILE A 247 5.89 -15.41 0.31
N LEU A 248 5.97 -16.67 0.76
CA LEU A 248 6.05 -17.84 -0.11
C LEU A 248 4.73 -18.15 -0.83
N ALA A 249 3.59 -17.75 -0.26
CA ALA A 249 2.27 -17.91 -0.89
C ALA A 249 2.16 -17.19 -2.24
N ASP A 250 2.92 -16.10 -2.42
CA ASP A 250 2.92 -15.36 -3.69
C ASP A 250 3.71 -16.10 -4.78
N PHE A 251 4.55 -17.08 -4.46
CA PHE A 251 5.39 -17.74 -5.46
C PHE A 251 4.83 -19.11 -5.86
N ASP A 252 4.35 -19.26 -7.10
CA ASP A 252 3.97 -20.57 -7.65
C ASP A 252 5.21 -21.40 -8.04
N ARG A 253 5.88 -21.92 -7.01
CA ARG A 253 7.07 -22.77 -7.11
C ARG A 253 6.86 -24.06 -6.32
N PRO A 254 7.34 -25.22 -6.81
CA PRO A 254 7.20 -26.48 -6.08
C PRO A 254 7.80 -26.43 -4.66
N LEU A 255 8.97 -25.80 -4.48
CA LEU A 255 9.58 -25.67 -3.16
C LEU A 255 8.78 -24.76 -2.23
N ALA A 256 8.24 -23.64 -2.76
CA ALA A 256 7.40 -22.73 -1.99
C ALA A 256 6.12 -23.42 -1.50
N ARG A 257 5.44 -24.16 -2.39
CA ARG A 257 4.24 -24.94 -2.05
C ARG A 257 4.53 -26.02 -1.00
N LEU A 258 5.67 -26.71 -1.13
CA LEU A 258 6.10 -27.70 -0.14
C LEU A 258 6.34 -27.07 1.23
N ILE A 259 7.12 -25.99 1.31
CA ILE A 259 7.41 -25.30 2.57
C ILE A 259 6.14 -24.73 3.19
N ALA A 260 5.27 -24.11 2.40
CA ALA A 260 3.99 -23.62 2.88
C ALA A 260 3.13 -24.76 3.45
N GLY A 261 3.12 -25.92 2.78
CA GLY A 261 2.47 -27.13 3.28
C GLY A 261 3.06 -27.61 4.60
N ILE A 262 4.38 -27.64 4.74
CA ILE A 262 5.07 -28.04 5.98
C ILE A 262 4.75 -27.07 7.11
N ILE A 263 4.78 -25.76 6.86
CA ILE A 263 4.48 -24.75 7.88
C ILE A 263 3.04 -24.90 8.35
N ARG A 264 2.07 -24.99 7.44
CA ARG A 264 0.65 -25.16 7.79
C ARG A 264 0.44 -26.43 8.60
N PHE A 265 1.03 -27.54 8.18
CA PHE A 265 1.00 -28.78 8.94
C PHE A 265 1.59 -28.62 10.35
N ALA A 266 2.78 -28.02 10.47
CA ALA A 266 3.43 -27.76 11.76
C ALA A 266 2.63 -26.80 12.67
N MET A 267 1.75 -26.00 12.10
CA MET A 267 0.84 -25.08 12.77
C MET A 267 -0.56 -25.69 13.03
N ASN A 268 -0.79 -26.94 12.64
CA ASN A 268 -2.09 -27.63 12.68
C ASN A 268 -3.19 -26.95 11.85
N ASP A 269 -2.82 -26.34 10.72
CA ASP A 269 -3.74 -25.77 9.74
C ASP A 269 -3.94 -26.74 8.56
N PHE A 270 -5.14 -27.32 8.49
CA PHE A 270 -5.53 -28.33 7.50
C PHE A 270 -6.55 -27.84 6.47
N GLN A 271 -6.86 -26.53 6.43
CA GLN A 271 -7.89 -25.97 5.53
C GLN A 271 -7.63 -26.30 4.05
N GLU A 272 -6.36 -26.48 3.66
CA GLU A 272 -5.95 -26.86 2.30
C GLU A 272 -5.41 -28.29 2.17
N ALA A 273 -5.89 -29.24 3.00
CA ALA A 273 -5.38 -30.63 3.01
C ALA A 273 -5.56 -31.39 1.68
N GLY A 274 -6.42 -30.91 0.77
CA GLY A 274 -6.62 -31.49 -0.57
C GLY A 274 -5.60 -31.04 -1.63
N SER A 275 -4.79 -30.01 -1.35
CA SER A 275 -3.81 -29.49 -2.31
C SER A 275 -2.51 -30.28 -2.27
N SER A 276 -2.11 -30.86 -3.41
CA SER A 276 -0.85 -31.59 -3.56
C SER A 276 0.36 -30.66 -3.37
N THR A 277 1.15 -30.92 -2.33
CA THR A 277 2.45 -30.29 -2.11
C THR A 277 3.53 -30.89 -3.00
N GLY A 278 3.27 -32.06 -3.60
CA GLY A 278 4.25 -32.82 -4.36
C GLY A 278 5.20 -33.63 -3.46
N TYR A 279 4.88 -33.72 -2.18
CA TYR A 279 5.55 -34.57 -1.20
C TYR A 279 4.52 -35.50 -0.56
N TRP A 280 4.55 -36.76 -1.00
CA TRP A 280 3.46 -37.71 -0.75
C TRP A 280 3.25 -37.98 0.75
N GLU A 281 4.32 -38.05 1.56
CA GLU A 281 4.20 -38.29 3.01
C GLU A 281 3.41 -37.16 3.70
N LEU A 282 3.66 -35.92 3.29
CA LEU A 282 2.97 -34.75 3.84
C LEU A 282 1.53 -34.67 3.36
N ASP A 283 1.30 -34.92 2.07
CA ASP A 283 -0.06 -34.91 1.51
C ASP A 283 -0.92 -36.01 2.18
N LEU A 284 -0.36 -37.20 2.36
CA LEU A 284 -0.99 -38.30 3.10
C LEU A 284 -1.30 -37.92 4.55
N ALA A 285 -0.31 -37.41 5.29
CA ALA A 285 -0.50 -37.04 6.69
C ALA A 285 -1.56 -35.93 6.86
N ARG A 286 -1.57 -34.95 5.96
CA ARG A 286 -2.59 -33.87 5.94
C ARG A 286 -3.98 -34.44 5.69
N MET A 287 -4.13 -35.37 4.75
CA MET A 287 -5.41 -36.00 4.47
C MET A 287 -5.91 -36.85 5.64
N LEU A 288 -5.06 -37.70 6.23
CA LEU A 288 -5.41 -38.55 7.38
C LEU A 288 -5.86 -37.74 8.60
N LEU A 289 -5.19 -36.63 8.90
CA LEU A 289 -5.53 -35.80 10.05
C LEU A 289 -6.75 -34.91 9.80
N ASN A 290 -7.01 -34.54 8.54
CA ASN A 290 -8.17 -33.72 8.18
C ASN A 290 -9.47 -34.54 8.12
N ASP A 291 -9.39 -35.80 7.65
CA ASP A 291 -10.53 -36.71 7.57
C ASP A 291 -10.11 -38.14 7.95
N PRO A 292 -10.16 -38.50 9.24
CA PRO A 292 -9.74 -39.82 9.72
C PRO A 292 -10.71 -40.94 9.30
N GLY A 293 -11.92 -40.61 8.81
CA GLY A 293 -12.92 -41.59 8.36
C GLY A 293 -12.74 -42.02 6.90
N ARG A 294 -11.77 -41.43 6.19
CA ARG A 294 -11.59 -41.65 4.76
C ARG A 294 -10.97 -43.02 4.47
N THR A 295 -11.68 -43.84 3.69
CA THR A 295 -11.30 -45.21 3.34
C THR A 295 -10.42 -45.32 2.10
N THR A 296 -10.27 -44.24 1.33
CA THR A 296 -9.45 -44.19 0.12
C THR A 296 -8.16 -43.42 0.38
N MET A 297 -7.06 -44.16 0.42
CA MET A 297 -5.73 -43.61 0.58
C MET A 297 -5.14 -43.26 -0.79
N PRO A 298 -4.42 -42.14 -0.92
CA PRO A 298 -3.65 -41.86 -2.13
C PRO A 298 -2.63 -43.00 -2.34
N SER A 299 -2.62 -43.58 -3.54
CA SER A 299 -1.63 -44.59 -3.90
C SER A 299 -0.22 -44.02 -3.77
N SER A 300 0.66 -44.70 -3.04
CA SER A 300 2.07 -44.33 -2.94
C SER A 300 2.72 -44.41 -4.32
N ASP A 301 3.28 -43.32 -4.81
CA ASP A 301 4.20 -43.38 -5.93
C ASP A 301 5.58 -43.81 -5.40
N THR A 302 5.73 -45.10 -5.13
CA THR A 302 6.98 -45.72 -4.62
C THR A 302 8.20 -45.50 -5.50
N THR A 303 8.02 -44.95 -6.71
CA THR A 303 9.09 -44.66 -7.66
C THR A 303 9.63 -43.23 -7.61
N ALA A 304 8.92 -42.31 -6.94
CA ALA A 304 9.39 -40.95 -6.75
C ALA A 304 10.53 -40.93 -5.74
N LYS A 305 11.78 -40.93 -6.23
CA LYS A 305 12.99 -40.71 -5.42
C LYS A 305 12.71 -39.60 -4.41
N ARG A 306 12.86 -39.90 -3.11
CA ARG A 306 12.85 -38.91 -2.03
C ARG A 306 13.73 -37.75 -2.47
N ARG A 307 13.13 -36.60 -2.79
CA ARG A 307 13.92 -35.38 -2.95
C ARG A 307 14.65 -35.17 -1.62
N PRO A 308 15.89 -34.69 -1.55
CA PRO A 308 16.50 -34.33 -0.27
C PRO A 308 15.67 -33.16 0.29
N ILE A 309 14.67 -33.51 1.12
CA ILE A 309 13.53 -32.66 1.42
C ILE A 309 13.97 -31.66 2.47
N CYS A 310 13.79 -30.40 2.12
CA CYS A 310 13.70 -29.23 2.98
C CYS A 310 13.71 -29.53 4.49
N PRO A 311 14.56 -28.87 5.29
CA PRO A 311 14.70 -29.20 6.70
C PRO A 311 13.38 -29.16 7.47
N ILE A 312 13.00 -30.28 8.07
CA ILE A 312 11.76 -30.43 8.85
C ILE A 312 12.13 -30.59 10.32
N ASP A 313 11.32 -30.00 11.22
CA ASP A 313 11.45 -30.25 12.65
C ASP A 313 11.14 -31.73 13.01
N HIS A 314 11.82 -32.28 14.02
CA HIS A 314 11.72 -33.67 14.46
C HIS A 314 10.28 -34.05 14.82
N GLY A 315 9.51 -33.13 15.40
CA GLY A 315 8.10 -33.36 15.74
C GLY A 315 7.28 -33.67 14.49
N THR A 316 7.37 -32.78 13.50
CA THR A 316 6.71 -32.95 12.19
C THR A 316 7.22 -34.21 11.49
N ALA A 317 8.54 -34.43 11.44
CA ALA A 317 9.12 -35.61 10.78
C ALA A 317 8.62 -36.94 11.38
N ARG A 318 8.43 -37.02 12.70
CA ARG A 318 7.89 -38.21 13.37
C ARG A 318 6.44 -38.48 13.00
N ILE A 319 5.60 -37.44 12.89
CA ILE A 319 4.19 -37.59 12.50
C ILE A 319 4.10 -38.07 11.04
N LEU A 320 4.90 -37.49 10.14
CA LEU A 320 4.95 -37.93 8.75
C LEU A 320 5.39 -39.40 8.61
N ALA A 321 6.41 -39.80 9.37
CA ALA A 321 6.86 -41.19 9.39
C ALA A 321 5.79 -42.15 9.95
N LEU A 322 5.00 -41.72 10.94
CA LEU A 322 3.90 -42.51 11.49
C LEU A 322 2.78 -42.68 10.46
N ALA A 323 2.37 -41.59 9.80
CA ALA A 323 1.35 -41.61 8.75
C ALA A 323 1.72 -42.56 7.60
N ALA A 324 2.97 -42.49 7.14
CA ALA A 324 3.50 -43.40 6.13
C ALA A 324 3.41 -44.88 6.58
N ARG A 325 3.81 -45.21 7.81
CA ARG A 325 3.72 -46.58 8.34
C ARG A 325 2.28 -47.09 8.43
N LEU A 326 1.34 -46.24 8.88
CA LEU A 326 -0.07 -46.61 8.96
C LEU A 326 -0.65 -46.96 7.58
N SER A 327 -0.28 -46.21 6.53
CA SER A 327 -0.74 -46.50 5.16
C SER A 327 -0.19 -47.79 4.56
N THR A 328 0.97 -48.26 5.02
CA THR A 328 1.54 -49.55 4.58
C THR A 328 0.97 -50.76 5.32
N GLN A 329 0.24 -50.55 6.42
CA GLN A 329 -0.34 -51.61 7.25
C GLN A 329 -1.84 -51.82 7.00
N SER A 330 -2.50 -50.89 6.27
CA SER A 330 -3.89 -50.95 5.81
C SER A 330 -4.00 -51.54 4.41
#